data_AF-A0A938MBE9-F1
#
_entry.id   AF-A0A938MBE9-F1
#
_cell.length_a   1.000
_cell.length_b   1.000
_cell.length_c   1.000
_cell.angle_alpha   90.00
_cell.angle_beta   90.00
_cell.angle_gamma   90.00
#
_symmetry.space_group_name_H-M   'P 1'
#
loop_
_entity.id
_entity.type
_entity.pdbx_description
1 polymer ?
#
loop_
_entity_poly.entity_id
_entity_poly.type
_entity_poly.pdbx_seq_one_letter_code
_entity_poly.pdbx_strand_id
1 'polypeptide(L)'
;MPVNKNNDWPVLREYDQDHLRRIAMPLGGIGTGTVSLGGRGDLRDWEVMNRPAKGFSPKCSFFALWARPKDGEPVTRALEGPIEPVDYEGSAGCRVPNHGLPRFRECRFLAAYPFGQVLLSDPDVPVDVRLQAFNPLIPADADASGIPVAALRFVLTNKTRKRVAASVCGNVQNFVGHGLPPDQPQKNVNEYRSTPLGGVFMRSTGVPAQDERFGTMALATLATRGVSHRTAWAKLSWGDTLLDYWDDFSTDGRLESRDAAAENMPMASLAVSLEIPPRGTRAVTFLLTWHFPNRQTWTPSKDACECNRVGNFYTTQCADAWDVAVKTAPKLAKLEADTLKFVRAFCESDLPEVVKEAALFNLSTLRTQTCFRTEDGHLFGWEGCHDQVACCYGSCTHV
;
A
#
# COMPACT_ATOMS: atom_id res chain seq x y z
N MET A 1 -11.23 24.38 -8.26
CA MET A 1 -11.41 23.69 -6.97
C MET A 1 -10.55 24.35 -5.91
N PRO A 2 -11.05 24.68 -4.71
CA PRO A 2 -10.15 25.06 -3.61
C PRO A 2 -9.26 23.86 -3.30
N VAL A 3 -7.95 24.04 -3.44
CA VAL A 3 -6.99 22.95 -3.50
C VAL A 3 -6.83 22.33 -2.12
N ASN A 4 -7.43 21.16 -1.88
CA ASN A 4 -7.19 20.33 -0.70
C ASN A 4 -5.80 19.67 -0.78
N LYS A 5 -4.73 20.41 -1.11
CA LYS A 5 -3.35 19.91 -1.13
C LYS A 5 -2.69 20.06 0.25
N ASN A 6 -1.78 19.15 0.57
CA ASN A 6 -0.92 19.32 1.74
C ASN A 6 0.14 20.35 1.39
N ASN A 7 0.10 21.51 2.04
CA ASN A 7 1.11 22.54 1.84
C ASN A 7 2.40 22.26 2.62
N ASP A 8 2.37 21.32 3.57
CA ASP A 8 3.57 20.98 4.35
C ASP A 8 4.55 20.11 3.56
N TRP A 9 4.05 19.30 2.63
CA TRP A 9 4.87 18.46 1.76
C TRP A 9 5.27 19.25 0.51
N PRO A 10 6.57 19.33 0.17
CA PRO A 10 7.01 19.86 -1.12
C PRO A 10 6.33 19.13 -2.27
N VAL A 11 6.16 19.85 -3.38
CA VAL A 11 5.61 19.30 -4.63
C VAL A 11 6.53 19.77 -5.74
N LEU A 12 7.25 18.83 -6.36
CA LEU A 12 8.06 19.09 -7.54
C LEU A 12 7.25 18.89 -8.82
N ARG A 13 6.39 17.87 -8.84
CA ARG A 13 5.50 17.61 -9.97
C ARG A 13 4.06 17.44 -9.54
N GLU A 14 3.20 17.95 -10.39
CA GLU A 14 1.78 17.71 -10.36
C GLU A 14 1.37 17.11 -11.71
N TYR A 15 0.64 16.02 -11.64
CA TYR A 15 0.06 15.34 -12.79
C TYR A 15 -1.44 15.51 -12.71
N ASP A 16 -2.01 16.05 -13.79
CA ASP A 16 -3.45 16.10 -14.00
C ASP A 16 -4.02 14.71 -14.29
N GLN A 17 -5.34 14.64 -14.48
CA GLN A 17 -6.07 13.39 -14.69
C GLN A 17 -5.58 12.61 -15.92
N ASP A 18 -5.14 13.29 -16.97
CA ASP A 18 -4.78 12.67 -18.26
C ASP A 18 -3.33 12.15 -18.26
N HIS A 19 -2.57 12.43 -17.20
CA HIS A 19 -1.16 12.03 -17.04
C HIS A 19 -0.94 11.06 -15.87
N LEU A 20 -1.98 10.37 -15.41
CA LEU A 20 -1.89 9.47 -14.24
C LEU A 20 -1.46 8.05 -14.58
N ARG A 21 -1.72 7.58 -15.81
CA ARG A 21 -1.63 6.16 -16.19
C ARG A 21 -0.28 5.52 -15.87
N ARG A 22 0.81 6.27 -16.07
CA ARG A 22 2.20 5.78 -15.98
C ARG A 22 2.84 5.97 -14.61
N ILE A 23 2.15 6.61 -13.67
CA ILE A 23 2.68 6.84 -12.33
C ILE A 23 2.58 5.54 -11.53
N ALA A 24 3.70 5.10 -10.99
CA ALA A 24 3.82 4.02 -10.02
C ALA A 24 4.93 4.40 -9.03
N MET A 25 4.54 4.96 -7.88
CA MET A 25 5.47 5.43 -6.86
C MET A 25 5.72 4.32 -5.82
N PRO A 26 6.92 3.75 -5.70
CA PRO A 26 7.17 2.65 -4.77
C PRO A 26 7.10 3.13 -3.31
N LEU A 27 6.29 2.43 -2.51
CA LEU A 27 6.21 2.56 -1.06
C LEU A 27 6.83 1.32 -0.41
N GLY A 28 7.94 1.51 0.30
CA GLY A 28 8.67 0.44 0.97
C GLY A 28 10.08 0.87 1.34
N GLY A 29 10.65 0.21 2.34
CA GLY A 29 12.03 0.38 2.81
C GLY A 29 13.06 0.02 1.74
N ILE A 30 14.26 0.59 1.80
CA ILE A 30 15.39 0.12 0.98
C ILE A 30 15.61 -1.37 1.29
N GLY A 31 15.51 -2.22 0.27
CA GLY A 31 15.72 -3.66 0.44
C GLY A 31 14.60 -4.45 1.08
N THR A 32 13.43 -3.86 1.27
CA THR A 32 12.31 -4.56 1.91
C THR A 32 11.31 -5.14 0.93
N GLY A 33 11.42 -4.80 -0.35
CA GLY A 33 10.29 -4.88 -1.29
C GLY A 33 9.33 -3.71 -1.14
N THR A 34 8.36 -3.61 -2.05
CA THR A 34 7.49 -2.43 -2.21
C THR A 34 6.07 -2.78 -2.60
N VAL A 35 5.17 -1.83 -2.33
CA VAL A 35 3.88 -1.71 -3.00
C VAL A 35 3.85 -0.35 -3.70
N SER A 36 3.54 -0.31 -4.99
CA SER A 36 3.50 0.95 -5.74
C SER A 36 2.15 1.64 -5.59
N LEU A 37 2.20 2.94 -5.32
CA LEU A 37 1.03 3.82 -5.43
C LEU A 37 0.88 4.29 -6.88
N GLY A 38 -0.22 3.89 -7.51
CA GLY A 38 -0.58 4.33 -8.85
C GLY A 38 -1.07 5.78 -8.88
N GLY A 39 -0.95 6.43 -10.05
CA GLY A 39 -1.37 7.83 -10.23
C GLY A 39 -2.84 8.12 -9.90
N ARG A 40 -3.70 7.12 -10.05
CA ARG A 40 -5.13 7.18 -9.71
C ARG A 40 -5.44 6.72 -8.28
N GLY A 41 -4.45 6.44 -7.45
CA GLY A 41 -4.62 6.09 -6.02
C GLY A 41 -4.74 4.60 -5.69
N ASP A 42 -4.63 3.70 -6.67
CA ASP A 42 -4.55 2.26 -6.40
C ASP A 42 -3.19 1.83 -5.84
N LEU A 43 -3.22 0.66 -5.20
CA LEU A 43 -2.02 -0.10 -4.87
C LEU A 43 -1.79 -1.19 -5.91
N ARG A 44 -0.62 -1.14 -6.55
CA ARG A 44 -0.18 -2.08 -7.60
C ARG A 44 1.27 -2.51 -7.38
N ASP A 45 1.76 -3.41 -8.22
CA ASP A 45 3.14 -3.91 -8.17
C ASP A 45 3.52 -4.33 -6.74
N TRP A 46 2.81 -5.32 -6.21
CA TRP A 46 3.03 -5.82 -4.85
C TRP A 46 4.25 -6.75 -4.81
N GLU A 47 5.42 -6.13 -4.74
CA GLU A 47 6.74 -6.76 -4.78
C GLU A 47 7.28 -6.96 -3.36
N VAL A 48 6.53 -7.61 -2.47
CA VAL A 48 6.90 -7.77 -1.05
C VAL A 48 7.52 -9.13 -0.72
N MET A 49 7.31 -10.15 -1.57
CA MET A 49 7.77 -11.53 -1.35
C MET A 49 9.10 -11.81 -2.05
N ASN A 50 10.14 -11.04 -1.72
CA ASN A 50 11.54 -11.28 -2.11
C ASN A 50 11.89 -11.22 -3.61
N ARG A 51 10.93 -10.95 -4.50
CA ARG A 51 11.15 -10.93 -5.94
C ARG A 51 10.40 -9.80 -6.65
N PRO A 52 10.85 -9.39 -7.86
CA PRO A 52 10.07 -8.53 -8.73
C PRO A 52 8.71 -9.14 -9.04
N ALA A 53 7.70 -8.30 -9.14
CA ALA A 53 6.32 -8.70 -9.41
C ALA A 53 5.54 -7.56 -10.09
N LYS A 54 6.12 -6.96 -11.12
CA LYS A 54 5.47 -5.88 -11.88
C LYS A 54 4.16 -6.38 -12.51
N GLY A 55 3.13 -5.55 -12.40
CA GLY A 55 1.76 -5.86 -12.80
C GLY A 55 0.99 -6.74 -11.80
N PHE A 56 1.62 -7.27 -10.74
CA PHE A 56 0.91 -8.06 -9.74
C PHE A 56 0.14 -7.15 -8.77
N SER A 57 -1.18 -7.35 -8.73
CA SER A 57 -2.07 -6.78 -7.71
C SER A 57 -2.94 -7.89 -7.14
N PRO A 58 -2.96 -8.10 -5.82
CA PRO A 58 -3.84 -9.07 -5.20
C PRO A 58 -5.31 -8.70 -5.49
N LYS A 59 -6.15 -9.71 -5.67
CA LYS A 59 -7.56 -9.50 -6.03
C LYS A 59 -8.28 -8.75 -4.91
N CYS A 60 -9.22 -7.89 -5.27
CA CYS A 60 -10.07 -7.17 -4.31
C CYS A 60 -9.30 -6.38 -3.23
N SER A 61 -8.03 -6.02 -3.48
CA SER A 61 -7.25 -5.20 -2.57
C SER A 61 -7.35 -3.73 -2.97
N PHE A 62 -8.02 -2.92 -2.14
CA PHE A 62 -8.32 -1.50 -2.38
C PHE A 62 -8.78 -0.81 -1.10
N PHE A 63 -8.85 0.52 -1.13
CA PHE A 63 -9.49 1.30 -0.08
C PHE A 63 -10.85 1.84 -0.54
N ALA A 64 -11.82 1.90 0.36
CA ALA A 64 -13.17 2.40 0.11
C ALA A 64 -13.55 3.50 1.10
N LEU A 65 -14.32 4.47 0.61
CA LEU A 65 -15.01 5.49 1.40
C LEU A 65 -16.48 5.11 1.50
N TRP A 66 -17.03 5.22 2.71
CA TRP A 66 -18.45 5.44 2.94
C TRP A 66 -18.62 6.85 3.54
N ALA A 67 -19.60 7.62 3.08
CA ALA A 67 -19.88 8.94 3.64
C ALA A 67 -21.37 9.27 3.59
N ARG A 68 -21.90 9.82 4.69
CA ARG A 68 -23.30 10.23 4.80
C ARG A 68 -23.41 11.61 5.45
N PRO A 69 -23.89 12.64 4.74
CA PRO A 69 -24.28 13.90 5.36
C PRO A 69 -25.40 13.68 6.37
N LYS A 70 -25.47 14.51 7.41
CA LYS A 70 -26.60 14.49 8.33
C LYS A 70 -27.92 14.69 7.55
N ASP A 71 -28.84 13.74 7.72
CA ASP A 71 -30.15 13.69 7.05
C ASP A 71 -30.06 13.59 5.51
N GLY A 72 -28.99 12.98 4.99
CA GLY A 72 -28.83 12.69 3.56
C GLY A 72 -28.54 11.22 3.31
N GLU A 73 -28.55 10.83 2.04
CA GLU A 73 -28.24 9.47 1.61
C GLU A 73 -26.74 9.18 1.71
N PRO A 74 -26.36 7.94 2.06
CA PRO A 74 -24.96 7.51 2.04
C PRO A 74 -24.45 7.38 0.60
N VAL A 75 -23.15 7.57 0.44
CA VAL A 75 -22.42 7.22 -0.78
C VAL A 75 -21.24 6.33 -0.45
N THR A 76 -21.00 5.35 -1.31
CA THR A 76 -19.81 4.49 -1.26
C THR A 76 -19.00 4.64 -2.54
N ARG A 77 -17.68 4.79 -2.41
CA ARG A 77 -16.72 4.90 -3.53
C ARG A 77 -15.44 4.15 -3.19
N ALA A 78 -14.85 3.47 -4.17
CA ALA A 78 -13.44 3.15 -4.11
C ALA A 78 -12.64 4.46 -4.04
N LEU A 79 -11.60 4.49 -3.20
CA LEU A 79 -10.70 5.62 -3.01
C LEU A 79 -9.66 5.66 -4.13
N GLU A 80 -10.16 5.65 -5.36
CA GLU A 80 -9.40 5.63 -6.60
C GLU A 80 -10.08 6.58 -7.61
N GLY A 81 -9.28 7.15 -8.51
CA GLY A 81 -9.71 7.95 -9.64
C GLY A 81 -10.27 7.12 -10.81
N PRO A 82 -10.57 7.79 -11.93
CA PRO A 82 -11.13 7.15 -13.11
C PRO A 82 -10.14 6.15 -13.74
N ILE A 83 -10.70 5.23 -14.53
CA ILE A 83 -9.94 4.28 -15.34
C ILE A 83 -9.76 4.88 -16.73
N GLU A 84 -8.55 4.77 -17.27
CA GLU A 84 -8.23 5.23 -18.61
C GLU A 84 -9.00 4.41 -19.67
N PRO A 85 -9.53 5.04 -20.72
CA PRO A 85 -10.30 4.34 -21.77
C PRO A 85 -9.59 3.10 -22.33
N VAL A 86 -8.27 3.21 -22.58
CA VAL A 86 -7.46 2.10 -23.11
C VAL A 86 -7.44 0.86 -22.23
N ASP A 87 -7.64 1.01 -20.90
CA ASP A 87 -7.62 -0.12 -19.99
C ASP A 87 -8.95 -0.89 -19.96
N TYR A 88 -9.99 -0.40 -20.66
CA TYR A 88 -11.23 -1.14 -20.95
C TYR A 88 -11.11 -2.07 -22.16
N GLU A 89 -10.08 -1.90 -23.00
CA GLU A 89 -9.90 -2.60 -24.28
C GLU A 89 -9.19 -3.97 -24.11
N GLY A 90 -9.48 -4.69 -23.04
CA GLY A 90 -9.02 -6.08 -22.88
C GLY A 90 -9.87 -7.08 -23.66
N SER A 91 -9.28 -8.23 -23.98
CA SER A 91 -9.96 -9.31 -24.70
C SER A 91 -11.21 -9.84 -23.97
N ALA A 92 -11.26 -9.67 -22.64
CA ALA A 92 -12.39 -9.99 -21.78
C ALA A 92 -12.94 -8.76 -21.03
N GLY A 93 -12.75 -7.56 -21.60
CA GLY A 93 -13.13 -6.29 -20.97
C GLY A 93 -12.02 -5.67 -20.13
N CYS A 94 -12.40 -4.87 -19.12
CA CYS A 94 -11.46 -4.07 -18.36
C CYS A 94 -10.47 -4.92 -17.56
N ARG A 95 -9.17 -4.67 -17.74
CA ARG A 95 -8.10 -5.43 -17.07
C ARG A 95 -7.77 -4.88 -15.68
N VAL A 96 -8.29 -3.70 -15.34
CA VAL A 96 -8.03 -3.05 -14.06
C VAL A 96 -8.73 -3.83 -12.94
N PRO A 97 -8.02 -4.19 -11.86
CA PRO A 97 -8.65 -4.75 -10.67
C PRO A 97 -9.75 -3.83 -10.14
N ASN A 98 -10.86 -4.42 -9.69
CA ASN A 98 -11.98 -3.70 -9.09
C ASN A 98 -12.66 -2.70 -10.05
N HIS A 99 -12.56 -2.89 -11.37
CA HIS A 99 -13.10 -1.93 -12.35
C HIS A 99 -14.60 -1.69 -12.27
N GLY A 100 -15.37 -2.64 -11.71
CA GLY A 100 -16.80 -2.51 -11.49
C GLY A 100 -17.21 -1.62 -10.30
N LEU A 101 -16.26 -1.20 -9.46
CA LEU A 101 -16.58 -0.38 -8.29
C LEU A 101 -16.80 1.10 -8.67
N PRO A 102 -17.82 1.77 -8.11
CA PRO A 102 -17.95 3.23 -8.17
C PRO A 102 -16.69 3.93 -7.66
N ARG A 103 -16.19 4.92 -8.40
CA ARG A 103 -14.91 5.64 -8.15
C ARG A 103 -15.10 7.14 -8.17
N PHE A 104 -14.09 7.90 -7.76
CA PHE A 104 -14.11 9.36 -7.89
C PHE A 104 -13.96 9.77 -9.35
N ARG A 105 -14.67 10.83 -9.75
CA ARG A 105 -14.68 11.32 -11.14
C ARG A 105 -13.45 12.15 -11.49
N GLU A 106 -12.83 12.79 -10.51
CA GLU A 106 -11.69 13.67 -10.68
C GLU A 106 -10.50 13.18 -9.85
N CYS A 107 -9.32 13.13 -10.47
CA CYS A 107 -8.09 12.70 -9.80
C CYS A 107 -6.88 13.53 -10.24
N ARG A 108 -6.00 13.86 -9.27
CA ARG A 108 -4.67 14.47 -9.50
C ARG A 108 -3.62 13.80 -8.63
N PHE A 109 -2.38 13.74 -9.11
CA PHE A 109 -1.25 13.19 -8.35
C PHE A 109 -0.18 14.26 -8.16
N LEU A 110 0.24 14.50 -6.92
CA LEU A 110 1.30 15.46 -6.59
C LEU A 110 2.47 14.71 -5.95
N ALA A 111 3.69 15.01 -6.36
CA ALA A 111 4.87 14.27 -5.93
C ALA A 111 6.08 15.17 -5.64
N ALA A 112 6.74 14.84 -4.53
CA ALA A 112 8.17 15.06 -4.31
C ALA A 112 8.67 13.81 -3.56
N TYR A 113 9.27 12.86 -4.29
CA TYR A 113 9.59 11.54 -3.77
C TYR A 113 10.39 11.61 -2.45
N PRO A 114 10.05 10.82 -1.40
CA PRO A 114 9.13 9.67 -1.37
C PRO A 114 7.67 10.03 -0.99
N PHE A 115 7.29 11.30 -1.07
CA PHE A 115 5.94 11.76 -0.77
C PHE A 115 5.06 11.81 -2.01
N GLY A 116 3.90 11.15 -1.94
CA GLY A 116 2.87 11.20 -2.97
C GLY A 116 1.52 11.61 -2.39
N GLN A 117 0.81 12.50 -3.09
CA GLN A 117 -0.55 12.90 -2.74
C GLN A 117 -1.49 12.58 -3.89
N VAL A 118 -2.59 11.89 -3.60
CA VAL A 118 -3.68 11.67 -4.55
C VAL A 118 -4.86 12.51 -4.12
N LEU A 119 -5.29 13.44 -4.97
CA LEU A 119 -6.43 14.29 -4.73
C LEU A 119 -7.63 13.72 -5.49
N LEU A 120 -8.69 13.39 -4.76
CA LEU A 120 -9.91 12.79 -5.29
C LEU A 120 -11.10 13.71 -5.00
N SER A 121 -11.86 14.04 -6.05
CA SER A 121 -13.10 14.81 -5.95
C SER A 121 -14.20 14.23 -6.82
N ASP A 122 -15.43 14.39 -6.35
CA ASP A 122 -16.65 13.99 -7.05
C ASP A 122 -17.78 14.92 -6.55
N PRO A 123 -18.52 15.60 -7.45
CA PRO A 123 -19.66 16.43 -7.07
C PRO A 123 -20.72 15.71 -6.24
N ASP A 124 -20.88 14.40 -6.43
CA ASP A 124 -21.89 13.58 -5.74
C ASP A 124 -21.40 13.05 -4.38
N VAL A 125 -20.14 13.30 -4.03
CA VAL A 125 -19.55 12.88 -2.76
C VAL A 125 -19.43 14.08 -1.83
N PRO A 126 -19.90 14.01 -0.57
CA PRO A 126 -19.95 15.17 0.34
C PRO A 126 -18.58 15.58 0.90
N VAL A 127 -17.54 14.80 0.61
CA VAL A 127 -16.16 15.04 1.04
C VAL A 127 -15.23 15.03 -0.18
N ASP A 128 -14.18 15.85 -0.13
CA ASP A 128 -13.01 15.63 -0.97
C ASP A 128 -12.00 14.79 -0.19
N VAL A 129 -11.26 13.93 -0.89
CA VAL A 129 -10.28 13.05 -0.25
C VAL A 129 -8.88 13.37 -0.76
N ARG A 130 -7.94 13.52 0.18
CA ARG A 130 -6.51 13.53 -0.11
C ARG A 130 -5.87 12.30 0.52
N LEU A 131 -5.37 11.37 -0.29
CA LEU A 131 -4.47 10.32 0.17
C LEU A 131 -3.06 10.90 0.25
N GLN A 132 -2.45 10.85 1.43
CA GLN A 132 -1.04 11.13 1.68
C GLN A 132 -0.33 9.80 1.88
N ALA A 133 0.61 9.47 1.00
CA ALA A 133 1.34 8.22 1.06
C ALA A 133 2.85 8.46 1.10
N PHE A 134 3.55 7.73 1.97
CA PHE A 134 5.01 7.75 2.02
C PHE A 134 5.59 6.49 2.69
N ASN A 135 6.90 6.31 2.48
CA ASN A 135 7.76 5.50 3.32
C ASN A 135 8.94 6.39 3.79
N PRO A 136 9.48 6.22 5.01
CA PRO A 136 10.59 7.04 5.48
C PRO A 136 11.84 6.92 4.60
N LEU A 137 12.43 8.06 4.20
CA LEU A 137 13.71 8.13 3.49
C LEU A 137 14.57 9.20 4.14
N ILE A 138 15.51 8.76 4.97
CA ILE A 138 16.34 9.61 5.80
C ILE A 138 17.79 9.32 5.42
N PRO A 139 18.46 10.24 4.68
CA PRO A 139 19.86 10.08 4.31
C PRO A 139 20.74 9.79 5.55
N ALA A 140 21.70 8.89 5.39
CA ALA A 140 22.58 8.40 6.45
C ALA A 140 21.92 7.64 7.62
N ASP A 141 20.61 7.38 7.56
CA ASP A 141 19.90 6.48 8.48
C ASP A 141 19.30 5.31 7.69
N ALA A 142 20.14 4.28 7.47
CA ALA A 142 19.78 3.12 6.68
C ALA A 142 18.71 2.25 7.34
N ASP A 143 18.61 2.26 8.67
CA ASP A 143 17.64 1.45 9.40
C ASP A 143 16.26 2.10 9.37
N ALA A 144 16.16 3.42 9.56
CA ALA A 144 14.89 4.12 9.37
C ALA A 144 14.44 4.13 7.90
N SER A 145 15.39 4.21 6.96
CA SER A 145 15.12 4.09 5.53
C SER A 145 14.82 2.65 5.09
N GLY A 146 15.07 1.65 5.93
CA GLY A 146 14.87 0.23 5.67
C GLY A 146 13.61 -0.35 6.29
N ILE A 147 12.63 0.46 6.70
CA ILE A 147 11.40 -0.02 7.35
C ILE A 147 10.39 -0.54 6.29
N PRO A 148 9.88 -1.78 6.40
CA PRO A 148 8.95 -2.40 5.44
C PRO A 148 7.51 -1.91 5.66
N VAL A 149 7.24 -0.63 5.36
CA VAL A 149 5.93 0.00 5.59
C VAL A 149 5.46 0.87 4.43
N ALA A 150 4.17 0.85 4.13
CA ALA A 150 3.49 1.91 3.40
C ALA A 150 2.57 2.65 4.36
N ALA A 151 2.87 3.91 4.64
CA ALA A 151 2.03 4.77 5.47
C ALA A 151 1.00 5.47 4.59
N LEU A 152 -0.29 5.23 4.84
CA LEU A 152 -1.40 5.69 4.02
C LEU A 152 -2.35 6.53 4.89
N ARG A 153 -2.34 7.84 4.72
CA ARG A 153 -3.20 8.77 5.47
C ARG A 153 -4.27 9.37 4.56
N PHE A 154 -5.52 9.01 4.79
CA PHE A 154 -6.68 9.54 4.08
C PHE A 154 -7.23 10.76 4.82
N VAL A 155 -7.06 11.93 4.23
CA VAL A 155 -7.55 13.21 4.76
C VAL A 155 -8.88 13.55 4.07
N LEU A 156 -9.95 13.57 4.85
CA LEU A 156 -11.32 13.81 4.39
C LEU A 156 -11.72 15.25 4.73
N THR A 157 -12.07 16.04 3.71
CA THR A 157 -12.50 17.44 3.88
C THR A 157 -13.97 17.58 3.51
N ASN A 158 -14.79 17.96 4.48
CA ASN A 158 -16.24 18.10 4.31
C ASN A 158 -16.61 19.35 3.50
N LYS A 159 -17.25 19.15 2.35
CA LYS A 159 -17.71 20.23 1.46
C LYS A 159 -19.03 20.86 1.90
N THR A 160 -19.71 20.28 2.87
CA THR A 160 -21.07 20.66 3.26
C THR A 160 -21.07 21.59 4.47
N ARG A 161 -22.24 22.18 4.75
CA ARG A 161 -22.51 22.94 5.98
C ARG A 161 -23.11 22.07 7.10
N LYS A 162 -23.20 20.76 6.90
CA LYS A 162 -23.70 19.79 7.89
C LYS A 162 -22.55 18.89 8.36
N ARG A 163 -22.75 18.18 9.46
CA ARG A 163 -21.84 17.08 9.84
C ARG A 163 -21.94 15.97 8.80
N VAL A 164 -20.82 15.29 8.55
CA VAL A 164 -20.75 14.11 7.69
C VAL A 164 -20.19 12.96 8.53
N ALA A 165 -20.94 11.87 8.64
CA ALA A 165 -20.39 10.60 9.11
C ALA A 165 -19.62 9.97 7.95
N ALA A 166 -18.43 9.43 8.21
CA ALA A 166 -17.62 8.82 7.17
C ALA A 166 -16.84 7.63 7.72
N SER A 167 -16.55 6.66 6.85
CA SER A 167 -15.67 5.54 7.14
C SER A 167 -14.70 5.33 6.00
N VAL A 168 -13.45 5.00 6.34
CA VAL A 168 -12.46 4.51 5.38
C VAL A 168 -12.19 3.04 5.68
N CYS A 169 -12.31 2.17 4.68
CA CYS A 169 -12.04 0.74 4.79
C CYS A 169 -10.88 0.35 3.87
N GLY A 170 -9.86 -0.31 4.41
CA GLY A 170 -8.83 -0.97 3.62
C GLY A 170 -9.11 -2.46 3.50
N ASN A 171 -9.04 -2.99 2.28
CA ASN A 171 -9.19 -4.40 1.95
C ASN A 171 -7.88 -4.92 1.40
N VAL A 172 -7.38 -6.03 1.94
CA VAL A 172 -6.15 -6.68 1.50
C VAL A 172 -6.36 -8.19 1.45
N GLN A 173 -6.10 -8.79 0.30
CA GLN A 173 -6.07 -10.24 0.17
C GLN A 173 -4.84 -10.80 0.87
N ASN A 174 -5.01 -11.84 1.68
CA ASN A 174 -3.86 -12.58 2.19
C ASN A 174 -3.31 -13.51 1.10
N PHE A 175 -2.33 -13.02 0.34
CA PHE A 175 -1.67 -13.73 -0.75
C PHE A 175 -0.34 -14.37 -0.34
N VAL A 176 -0.03 -14.50 0.97
CA VAL A 176 1.20 -15.17 1.43
C VAL A 176 1.30 -16.57 0.77
N GLY A 177 2.48 -16.90 0.23
CA GLY A 177 2.67 -18.13 -0.54
C GLY A 177 2.38 -18.00 -2.04
N HIS A 178 1.99 -16.82 -2.54
CA HIS A 178 1.70 -16.63 -3.96
C HIS A 178 3.00 -16.66 -4.79
N GLY A 179 3.00 -17.50 -5.83
CA GLY A 179 4.16 -17.83 -6.65
C GLY A 179 3.83 -17.91 -8.13
N LEU A 180 4.80 -18.32 -8.95
CA LEU A 180 4.54 -18.73 -10.33
C LEU A 180 4.00 -20.17 -10.31
N PRO A 181 3.06 -20.58 -11.19
CA PRO A 181 2.55 -21.95 -11.20
C PRO A 181 3.67 -23.01 -11.15
N PRO A 182 3.55 -24.06 -10.32
CA PRO A 182 2.36 -24.51 -9.58
C PRO A 182 2.17 -23.87 -8.20
N ASP A 183 3.00 -22.91 -7.81
CA ASP A 183 3.02 -22.32 -6.47
C ASP A 183 1.79 -21.48 -6.17
N GLN A 184 0.97 -21.95 -5.22
CA GLN A 184 -0.26 -21.26 -4.81
C GLN A 184 -0.31 -21.07 -3.28
N PRO A 185 -0.93 -19.98 -2.81
CA PRO A 185 -1.25 -19.81 -1.39
C PRO A 185 -2.08 -20.95 -0.86
N GLN A 186 -1.80 -21.39 0.37
CA GLN A 186 -2.53 -22.45 1.04
C GLN A 186 -2.67 -22.16 2.52
N LYS A 187 -3.87 -22.41 3.07
CA LYS A 187 -4.14 -22.31 4.52
C LYS A 187 -3.69 -20.96 5.12
N ASN A 188 -3.98 -19.87 4.41
CA ASN A 188 -3.74 -18.52 4.90
C ASN A 188 -4.74 -18.16 6.00
N VAL A 189 -4.27 -17.41 6.99
CA VAL A 189 -5.02 -17.06 8.20
C VAL A 189 -4.89 -15.57 8.46
N ASN A 190 -6.04 -14.94 8.71
CA ASN A 190 -6.15 -13.55 9.11
C ASN A 190 -6.63 -13.48 10.56
N GLU A 191 -5.95 -12.68 11.38
CA GLU A 191 -6.22 -12.54 12.81
C GLU A 191 -6.35 -11.06 13.14
N TYR A 192 -7.47 -10.64 13.73
CA TYR A 192 -7.58 -9.28 14.24
C TYR A 192 -6.86 -9.15 15.58
N ARG A 193 -6.04 -8.12 15.69
CA ARG A 193 -5.32 -7.73 16.91
C ARG A 193 -5.72 -6.31 17.29
N SER A 194 -5.90 -6.07 18.58
CA SER A 194 -6.37 -4.79 19.13
C SER A 194 -5.34 -4.09 20.02
N THR A 195 -4.20 -4.73 20.31
CA THR A 195 -3.14 -4.18 21.16
C THR A 195 -1.76 -4.44 20.55
N PRO A 196 -0.82 -3.47 20.66
CA PRO A 196 -1.03 -2.07 21.08
C PRO A 196 -1.73 -1.20 20.02
N LEU A 197 -2.02 -1.76 18.84
CA LEU A 197 -2.72 -1.11 17.72
C LEU A 197 -3.91 -1.98 17.28
N GLY A 198 -4.89 -1.37 16.61
CA GLY A 198 -5.95 -2.11 15.92
C GLY A 198 -5.52 -2.50 14.50
N GLY A 199 -5.73 -3.75 14.10
CA GLY A 199 -5.39 -4.19 12.75
C GLY A 199 -5.60 -5.67 12.51
N VAL A 200 -5.38 -6.11 11.27
CA VAL A 200 -5.45 -7.51 10.86
C VAL A 200 -4.06 -7.99 10.48
N PHE A 201 -3.60 -9.01 11.20
CA PHE A 201 -2.37 -9.75 10.92
C PHE A 201 -2.65 -10.91 9.97
N MET A 202 -1.81 -11.08 8.96
CA MET A 202 -1.99 -12.01 7.85
C MET A 202 -0.77 -12.92 7.74
N ARG A 203 -0.99 -14.23 7.82
CA ARG A 203 0.06 -15.25 7.73
C ARG A 203 -0.40 -16.48 6.95
N SER A 204 0.51 -17.43 6.73
CA SER A 204 0.17 -18.77 6.24
C SER A 204 0.51 -19.85 7.28
N THR A 205 -0.29 -20.91 7.31
CA THR A 205 0.04 -22.18 8.00
C THR A 205 0.36 -23.31 7.02
N GLY A 206 0.24 -23.06 5.72
CA GLY A 206 0.52 -24.03 4.65
C GLY A 206 1.86 -23.84 3.98
N VAL A 207 2.46 -22.65 4.05
CA VAL A 207 3.76 -22.35 3.45
C VAL A 207 4.90 -22.80 4.40
N PRO A 208 5.84 -23.66 3.95
CA PRO A 208 6.98 -24.09 4.77
C PRO A 208 7.85 -22.91 5.21
N ALA A 209 8.41 -22.97 6.42
CA ALA A 209 9.16 -21.88 7.02
C ALA A 209 10.44 -21.46 6.25
N GLN A 210 10.98 -22.36 5.43
CA GLN A 210 12.16 -22.16 4.59
C GLN A 210 11.85 -21.68 3.17
N ASP A 211 10.56 -21.67 2.79
CA ASP A 211 10.14 -21.25 1.46
C ASP A 211 10.36 -19.74 1.27
N GLU A 212 10.80 -19.31 0.09
CA GLU A 212 11.00 -17.89 -0.23
C GLU A 212 9.75 -17.02 0.03
N ARG A 213 8.56 -17.62 -0.14
CA ARG A 213 7.26 -16.96 -0.01
C ARG A 213 6.73 -16.99 1.43
N PHE A 214 7.43 -17.64 2.34
CA PHE A 214 7.09 -17.63 3.76
C PHE A 214 7.25 -16.22 4.32
N GLY A 215 6.26 -15.78 5.07
CA GLY A 215 6.26 -14.48 5.68
C GLY A 215 4.88 -14.06 6.18
N THR A 216 4.76 -12.78 6.49
CA THR A 216 3.58 -12.19 7.09
C THR A 216 3.33 -10.80 6.54
N MET A 217 2.09 -10.35 6.63
CA MET A 217 1.67 -8.99 6.34
C MET A 217 0.77 -8.48 7.45
N ALA A 218 0.62 -7.17 7.58
CA ALA A 218 -0.41 -6.59 8.43
C ALA A 218 -0.96 -5.29 7.84
N LEU A 219 -2.28 -5.13 7.98
CA LEU A 219 -2.97 -3.86 7.80
C LEU A 219 -3.39 -3.36 9.17
N ALA A 220 -2.76 -2.29 9.64
CA ALA A 220 -3.02 -1.68 10.94
C ALA A 220 -3.53 -0.25 10.80
N THR A 221 -4.17 0.27 11.85
CA THR A 221 -4.58 1.68 11.94
C THR A 221 -4.07 2.32 13.22
N LEU A 222 -3.81 3.64 13.14
CA LEU A 222 -3.53 4.46 14.32
C LEU A 222 -4.80 4.89 15.07
N ALA A 223 -5.98 4.62 14.52
CA ALA A 223 -7.24 4.94 15.17
C ALA A 223 -7.50 4.01 16.36
N THR A 224 -7.88 4.59 17.50
CA THR A 224 -8.22 3.86 18.73
C THR A 224 -9.72 3.68 18.94
N ARG A 225 -10.54 4.28 18.09
CA ARG A 225 -12.01 4.29 18.16
C ARG A 225 -12.61 4.17 16.77
N GLY A 226 -13.86 3.73 16.71
CA GLY A 226 -14.59 3.60 15.45
C GLY A 226 -14.08 2.47 14.55
N VAL A 227 -13.27 1.56 15.08
CA VAL A 227 -12.71 0.45 14.31
C VAL A 227 -13.76 -0.67 14.19
N SER A 228 -13.96 -1.16 12.98
CA SER A 228 -14.61 -2.44 12.68
C SER A 228 -13.72 -3.23 11.72
N HIS A 229 -13.82 -4.54 11.74
CA HIS A 229 -12.95 -5.40 10.97
C HIS A 229 -13.67 -6.66 10.51
N ARG A 230 -13.09 -7.31 9.51
CA ARG A 230 -13.50 -8.62 9.05
C ARG A 230 -12.24 -9.38 8.61
N THR A 231 -12.09 -10.63 9.05
CA THR A 231 -10.90 -11.46 8.76
C THR A 231 -11.05 -12.31 7.50
N ALA A 232 -12.26 -12.43 6.96
CA ALA A 232 -12.53 -13.09 5.69
C ALA A 232 -13.82 -12.56 5.09
N TRP A 233 -13.92 -12.47 3.76
CA TRP A 233 -15.20 -12.23 3.12
C TRP A 233 -16.01 -13.53 3.01
N ALA A 234 -17.32 -13.41 2.85
CA ALA A 234 -18.17 -14.58 2.70
C ALA A 234 -17.79 -15.40 1.45
N LYS A 235 -17.73 -16.72 1.61
CA LYS A 235 -17.48 -17.63 0.51
C LYS A 235 -18.76 -17.82 -0.31
N LEU A 236 -18.88 -17.03 -1.37
CA LEU A 236 -20.01 -17.04 -2.28
C LEU A 236 -19.52 -17.31 -3.71
N SER A 237 -20.45 -17.61 -4.61
CA SER A 237 -20.13 -17.95 -6.01
C SER A 237 -20.25 -16.74 -6.93
N TRP A 238 -19.73 -16.83 -8.16
CA TRP A 238 -19.99 -15.86 -9.26
C TRP A 238 -19.69 -14.37 -8.97
N GLY A 239 -18.80 -14.07 -8.01
CA GLY A 239 -18.39 -12.69 -7.68
C GLY A 239 -19.18 -12.05 -6.54
N ASP A 240 -20.18 -12.76 -6.00
CA ASP A 240 -21.04 -12.28 -4.90
C ASP A 240 -20.25 -11.97 -3.62
N THR A 241 -19.05 -12.52 -3.46
CA THR A 241 -18.16 -12.23 -2.33
C THR A 241 -17.77 -10.75 -2.25
N LEU A 242 -17.55 -10.08 -3.39
CA LEU A 242 -17.32 -8.63 -3.41
C LEU A 242 -18.60 -7.84 -3.15
N LEU A 243 -19.74 -8.32 -3.64
CA LEU A 243 -21.04 -7.68 -3.44
C LEU A 243 -21.48 -7.73 -1.97
N ASP A 244 -21.33 -8.86 -1.28
CA ASP A 244 -21.59 -8.96 0.18
C ASP A 244 -20.79 -7.90 0.94
N TYR A 245 -19.48 -7.83 0.70
CA TYR A 245 -18.64 -6.80 1.31
C TYR A 245 -19.15 -5.39 0.98
N TRP A 246 -19.48 -5.13 -0.28
CA TRP A 246 -19.88 -3.81 -0.73
C TRP A 246 -21.22 -3.39 -0.15
N ASP A 247 -22.20 -4.29 -0.07
CA ASP A 247 -23.53 -4.04 0.47
C ASP A 247 -23.49 -3.82 1.99
N ASP A 248 -22.73 -4.66 2.71
CA ASP A 248 -22.49 -4.49 4.16
C ASP A 248 -21.86 -3.13 4.45
N PHE A 249 -20.73 -2.84 3.82
CA PHE A 249 -20.01 -1.59 4.05
C PHE A 249 -20.83 -0.36 3.59
N SER A 250 -21.64 -0.50 2.54
CA SER A 250 -22.48 0.60 2.04
C SER A 250 -23.66 0.93 2.95
N THR A 251 -24.10 -0.02 3.77
CA THR A 251 -25.25 0.14 4.66
C THR A 251 -24.98 1.21 5.73
N ASP A 252 -23.85 1.11 6.43
CA ASP A 252 -23.55 1.99 7.57
C ASP A 252 -22.07 2.39 7.71
N GLY A 253 -21.21 2.00 6.76
CA GLY A 253 -19.78 2.24 6.82
C GLY A 253 -19.05 1.41 7.87
N ARG A 254 -19.67 0.35 8.40
CA ARG A 254 -19.05 -0.60 9.34
C ARG A 254 -18.90 -1.95 8.66
N LEU A 255 -18.24 -2.86 9.36
CA LEU A 255 -18.00 -4.22 8.89
C LEU A 255 -18.58 -5.19 9.90
N GLU A 256 -19.43 -6.07 9.43
CA GLU A 256 -19.85 -7.26 10.18
C GLU A 256 -18.85 -8.41 9.99
N SER A 257 -18.83 -9.37 10.91
CA SER A 257 -18.00 -10.57 10.75
C SER A 257 -18.64 -11.56 9.75
N ARG A 258 -17.80 -12.34 9.07
CA ARG A 258 -18.19 -13.51 8.27
C ARG A 258 -17.28 -14.69 8.64
N ASP A 259 -17.75 -15.91 8.43
CA ASP A 259 -16.92 -17.11 8.59
C ASP A 259 -15.86 -17.16 7.47
N ALA A 260 -14.63 -17.55 7.82
CA ALA A 260 -13.52 -17.67 6.88
C ALA A 260 -13.62 -18.88 5.95
N ALA A 261 -14.49 -19.85 6.24
CA ALA A 261 -14.83 -20.98 5.36
C ALA A 261 -13.61 -21.72 4.72
N ALA A 262 -12.48 -21.77 5.46
CA ALA A 262 -11.21 -22.36 5.06
C ALA A 262 -10.69 -21.89 3.68
N GLU A 263 -10.88 -20.62 3.33
CA GLU A 263 -10.37 -20.05 2.08
C GLU A 263 -8.83 -19.99 2.07
N ASN A 264 -8.21 -20.29 0.93
CA ASN A 264 -6.73 -20.29 0.82
C ASN A 264 -6.13 -18.89 0.78
N MET A 265 -6.92 -17.87 0.42
CA MET A 265 -6.52 -16.46 0.33
C MET A 265 -7.61 -15.54 0.91
N PRO A 266 -7.90 -15.62 2.22
CA PRO A 266 -8.98 -14.85 2.83
C PRO A 266 -8.69 -13.34 2.75
N MET A 267 -9.75 -12.56 2.56
CA MET A 267 -9.70 -11.10 2.55
C MET A 267 -9.68 -10.52 3.97
N ALA A 268 -8.71 -9.66 4.27
CA ALA A 268 -8.70 -8.84 5.46
C ALA A 268 -9.31 -7.47 5.17
N SER A 269 -10.29 -7.05 5.97
CA SER A 269 -10.90 -5.72 5.90
C SER A 269 -10.77 -5.00 7.24
N LEU A 270 -10.34 -3.75 7.21
CA LEU A 270 -10.21 -2.89 8.39
C LEU A 270 -10.82 -1.53 8.08
N ALA A 271 -11.90 -1.18 8.78
CA ALA A 271 -12.62 0.07 8.63
C ALA A 271 -12.49 0.96 9.87
N VAL A 272 -12.42 2.27 9.64
CA VAL A 272 -12.40 3.29 10.69
C VAL A 272 -13.48 4.31 10.40
N SER A 273 -14.46 4.40 11.31
CA SER A 273 -15.55 5.38 11.28
C SER A 273 -15.20 6.65 12.07
N LEU A 274 -15.57 7.81 11.54
CA LEU A 274 -15.40 9.10 12.18
C LEU A 274 -16.52 10.08 11.80
N GLU A 275 -16.62 11.18 12.55
CA GLU A 275 -17.47 12.32 12.19
C GLU A 275 -16.62 13.52 11.78
N ILE A 276 -17.00 14.15 10.65
CA ILE A 276 -16.35 15.35 10.13
C ILE A 276 -17.29 16.55 10.39
N PRO A 277 -16.84 17.60 11.09
CA PRO A 277 -17.65 18.79 11.30
C PRO A 277 -17.92 19.53 9.98
N PRO A 278 -18.95 20.40 9.93
CA PRO A 278 -19.20 21.27 8.78
C PRO A 278 -17.94 21.99 8.34
N ARG A 279 -17.59 21.94 7.04
CA ARG A 279 -16.39 22.56 6.47
C ARG A 279 -15.06 22.15 7.10
N GLY A 280 -15.06 21.12 7.95
CA GLY A 280 -13.87 20.65 8.64
C GLY A 280 -13.19 19.50 7.95
N THR A 281 -12.06 19.10 8.54
CA THR A 281 -11.21 18.02 8.04
C THR A 281 -10.92 17.02 9.16
N ARG A 282 -10.84 15.73 8.79
CA ARG A 282 -10.38 14.64 9.65
C ARG A 282 -9.50 13.68 8.84
N ALA A 283 -8.65 12.92 9.52
CA ALA A 283 -7.76 11.99 8.85
C ALA A 283 -7.83 10.59 9.49
N VAL A 284 -7.69 9.56 8.67
CA VAL A 284 -7.46 8.18 9.10
C VAL A 284 -6.10 7.75 8.56
N THR A 285 -5.27 7.16 9.42
CA THR A 285 -3.96 6.63 9.01
C THR A 285 -3.96 5.12 9.12
N PHE A 286 -3.57 4.46 8.03
CA PHE A 286 -3.30 3.03 7.94
C PHE A 286 -1.80 2.79 7.74
N LEU A 287 -1.32 1.67 8.28
CA LEU A 287 0.00 1.13 8.03
C LEU A 287 -0.17 -0.22 7.36
N LEU A 288 0.32 -0.35 6.12
CA LEU A 288 0.50 -1.64 5.47
C LEU A 288 1.95 -2.06 5.66
N THR A 289 2.18 -3.22 6.26
CA THR A 289 3.51 -3.71 6.64
C THR A 289 3.71 -5.15 6.23
N TRP A 290 4.96 -5.56 6.03
CA TRP A 290 5.30 -6.91 5.59
C TRP A 290 6.60 -7.42 6.18
N HIS A 291 6.75 -8.75 6.21
CA HIS A 291 7.94 -9.45 6.68
C HIS A 291 8.09 -10.79 5.97
N PHE A 292 9.14 -10.91 5.15
CA PHE A 292 9.45 -12.06 4.31
C PHE A 292 10.95 -12.36 4.42
N PRO A 293 11.38 -13.34 5.24
CA PRO A 293 12.79 -13.51 5.60
C PRO A 293 13.64 -14.30 4.61
N ASN A 294 13.04 -14.96 3.61
CA ASN A 294 13.71 -16.02 2.86
C ASN A 294 14.14 -15.63 1.44
N ARG A 295 14.78 -14.46 1.29
CA ARG A 295 15.36 -14.07 0.00
C ARG A 295 16.41 -15.08 -0.45
N GLN A 296 16.32 -15.48 -1.72
CA GLN A 296 17.25 -16.42 -2.34
C GLN A 296 18.47 -15.71 -2.93
N THR A 297 19.55 -16.47 -3.08
CA THR A 297 20.81 -16.08 -3.73
C THR A 297 20.64 -15.87 -5.23
N TRP A 298 21.68 -15.36 -5.88
CA TRP A 298 21.71 -15.04 -7.30
C TRP A 298 21.55 -16.25 -8.23
N THR A 299 22.07 -17.40 -7.79
CA THR A 299 22.04 -18.66 -8.53
C THR A 299 21.64 -19.77 -7.57
N PRO A 300 20.36 -19.83 -7.15
CA PRO A 300 19.92 -20.87 -6.23
C PRO A 300 20.13 -22.22 -6.91
N SER A 301 20.72 -23.16 -6.18
CA SER A 301 20.82 -24.53 -6.63
C SER A 301 19.41 -25.12 -6.82
N LYS A 302 19.30 -26.14 -7.69
CA LYS A 302 18.00 -26.79 -7.96
C LYS A 302 17.43 -27.50 -6.73
N ASP A 303 18.31 -27.93 -5.83
CA ASP A 303 17.93 -28.57 -4.59
C ASP A 303 17.61 -27.50 -3.53
N ALA A 304 16.49 -27.67 -2.83
CA ALA A 304 16.17 -26.79 -1.71
C ALA A 304 17.17 -27.02 -0.57
N CYS A 305 18.14 -26.12 -0.42
CA CYS A 305 19.09 -26.09 0.69
C CYS A 305 19.06 -24.73 1.39
N GLU A 306 19.52 -24.70 2.65
CA GLU A 306 19.77 -23.46 3.39
C GLU A 306 20.83 -22.59 2.68
N CYS A 307 21.75 -23.22 1.95
CA CYS A 307 22.79 -22.54 1.17
C CYS A 307 22.27 -21.61 0.06
N ASN A 308 21.01 -21.76 -0.36
CA ASN A 308 20.39 -20.87 -1.34
C ASN A 308 19.85 -19.58 -0.71
N ARG A 309 19.70 -19.50 0.61
CA ARG A 309 19.08 -18.36 1.29
C ARG A 309 20.13 -17.33 1.70
N VAL A 310 19.94 -16.09 1.27
CA VAL A 310 20.73 -14.92 1.73
C VAL A 310 19.99 -14.07 2.76
N GLY A 311 18.66 -14.19 2.76
CA GLY A 311 17.74 -13.51 3.67
C GLY A 311 17.68 -11.98 3.53
N ASN A 312 16.97 -11.33 4.46
CA ASN A 312 16.78 -9.88 4.46
C ASN A 312 17.12 -9.27 5.81
N PHE A 313 17.95 -8.22 5.81
CA PHE A 313 18.34 -7.49 7.03
C PHE A 313 17.16 -7.03 7.88
N TYR A 314 16.13 -6.45 7.26
CA TYR A 314 15.01 -5.89 8.02
C TYR A 314 14.26 -6.95 8.85
N THR A 315 14.36 -8.23 8.47
CA THR A 315 13.74 -9.34 9.18
C THR A 315 14.50 -9.78 10.43
N THR A 316 15.75 -9.32 10.61
CA THR A 316 16.50 -9.48 11.86
C THR A 316 16.10 -8.43 12.90
N GLN A 317 15.52 -7.31 12.45
CA GLN A 317 15.13 -6.18 13.29
C GLN A 317 13.70 -6.27 13.82
N CYS A 318 12.85 -7.06 13.16
CA CYS A 318 11.44 -7.25 13.51
C CYS A 318 11.06 -8.73 13.45
N ALA A 319 10.21 -9.17 14.39
CA ALA A 319 9.81 -10.57 14.47
C ALA A 319 8.84 -10.99 13.34
N ASP A 320 7.92 -10.09 12.98
CA ASP A 320 6.92 -10.27 11.93
C ASP A 320 6.39 -8.90 11.44
N ALA A 321 5.44 -8.90 10.51
CA ALA A 321 4.83 -7.67 10.00
C ALA A 321 4.04 -6.89 11.07
N TRP A 322 3.50 -7.56 12.08
CA TRP A 322 2.82 -6.89 13.19
C TRP A 322 3.81 -6.10 14.06
N ASP A 323 4.97 -6.70 14.36
CA ASP A 323 6.06 -6.04 15.09
C ASP A 323 6.59 -4.80 14.35
N VAL A 324 6.68 -4.85 13.02
CA VAL A 324 6.97 -3.67 12.19
C VAL A 324 5.94 -2.56 12.46
N ALA A 325 4.65 -2.87 12.39
CA ALA A 325 3.59 -1.88 12.61
C ALA A 325 3.66 -1.27 14.03
N VAL A 326 3.84 -2.12 15.04
CA VAL A 326 3.95 -1.73 16.45
C VAL A 326 5.16 -0.84 16.71
N LYS A 327 6.33 -1.17 16.16
CA LYS A 327 7.56 -0.37 16.31
C LYS A 327 7.52 0.95 15.54
N THR A 328 6.82 0.97 14.40
CA THR A 328 6.76 2.14 13.50
C THR A 328 5.74 3.18 13.97
N ALA A 329 4.54 2.74 14.38
CA ALA A 329 3.44 3.63 14.75
C ALA A 329 3.81 4.79 15.71
N PRO A 330 4.47 4.55 16.87
CA PRO A 330 4.81 5.64 17.80
C PRO A 330 5.88 6.60 17.24
N LYS A 331 6.65 6.17 16.24
CA LYS A 331 7.73 6.97 15.62
C LYS A 331 7.30 7.63 14.31
N LEU A 332 6.11 7.32 13.78
CA LEU A 332 5.69 7.72 12.43
C LEU A 332 5.79 9.23 12.20
N ALA A 333 5.35 10.05 13.15
CA ALA A 333 5.42 11.51 13.02
C ALA A 333 6.87 12.02 12.95
N LYS A 334 7.79 11.42 13.73
CA LYS A 334 9.22 11.73 13.67
C LYS A 334 9.84 11.29 12.35
N LEU A 335 9.52 10.08 11.89
CA LEU A 335 9.99 9.55 10.61
C LEU A 335 9.53 10.41 9.42
N GLU A 336 8.26 10.86 9.44
CA GLU A 336 7.72 11.82 8.47
C GLU A 336 8.49 13.15 8.51
N ALA A 337 8.67 13.72 9.69
CA ALA A 337 9.37 14.99 9.86
C ALA A 337 10.84 14.93 9.43
N ASP A 338 11.55 13.85 9.75
CA ASP A 338 12.95 13.67 9.37
C ASP A 338 13.10 13.44 7.85
N THR A 339 12.19 12.69 7.23
CA THR A 339 12.12 12.56 5.76
C THR A 339 11.83 13.92 5.11
N LEU A 340 10.93 14.70 5.71
CA LEU A 340 10.55 16.02 5.21
C LEU A 340 11.71 17.02 5.24
N LYS A 341 12.58 16.96 6.25
CA LYS A 341 13.80 17.79 6.30
C LYS A 341 14.68 17.58 5.07
N PHE A 342 14.91 16.31 4.71
CA PHE A 342 15.68 15.98 3.51
C PHE A 342 15.01 16.50 2.25
N VAL A 343 13.73 16.17 2.03
CA VAL A 343 13.02 16.56 0.81
C VAL A 343 12.92 18.08 0.67
N ARG A 344 12.64 18.81 1.75
CA ARG A 344 12.62 20.28 1.75
C ARG A 344 13.99 20.86 1.40
N ALA A 345 15.04 20.45 2.12
CA ALA A 345 16.40 20.94 1.86
C ALA A 345 16.81 20.73 0.39
N PHE A 346 16.45 19.58 -0.19
CA PHE A 346 16.73 19.29 -1.59
C PHE A 346 15.88 20.14 -2.55
N CYS A 347 14.57 20.26 -2.32
CA CYS A 347 13.66 21.03 -3.17
C CYS A 347 13.93 22.55 -3.11
N GLU A 348 14.38 23.07 -1.96
CA GLU A 348 14.68 24.48 -1.71
C GLU A 348 16.09 24.90 -2.16
N SER A 349 16.92 23.96 -2.63
CA SER A 349 18.24 24.26 -3.20
C SER A 349 18.16 25.18 -4.43
N ASP A 350 19.29 25.74 -4.85
CA ASP A 350 19.41 26.57 -6.05
C ASP A 350 19.56 25.76 -7.35
N LEU A 351 19.46 24.42 -7.28
CA LEU A 351 19.50 23.54 -8.44
C LEU A 351 18.30 23.81 -9.39
N PRO A 352 18.49 23.66 -10.71
CA PRO A 352 17.38 23.70 -11.66
C PRO A 352 16.29 22.67 -11.32
N GLU A 353 15.02 23.03 -11.55
CA GLU A 353 13.86 22.17 -11.23
C GLU A 353 13.95 20.79 -11.90
N VAL A 354 14.38 20.75 -13.16
CA VAL A 354 14.63 19.51 -13.91
C VAL A 354 15.68 18.60 -13.25
N VAL A 355 16.72 19.18 -12.64
CA VAL A 355 17.74 18.42 -11.91
C VAL A 355 17.17 17.87 -10.60
N LYS A 356 16.40 18.69 -9.88
CA LYS A 356 15.73 18.26 -8.64
C LYS A 356 14.78 17.09 -8.90
N GLU A 357 13.94 17.21 -9.92
CA GLU A 357 13.04 16.13 -10.31
C GLU A 357 13.79 14.86 -10.68
N ALA A 358 14.74 14.94 -11.61
CA ALA A 358 15.48 13.78 -12.10
C ALA A 358 16.22 13.07 -10.96
N ALA A 359 16.93 13.82 -10.10
CA ALA A 359 17.67 13.24 -8.99
C ALA A 359 16.76 12.62 -7.93
N LEU A 360 15.70 13.33 -7.50
CA LEU A 360 14.83 12.87 -6.42
C LEU A 360 13.99 11.67 -6.86
N PHE A 361 13.49 11.65 -8.10
CA PHE A 361 12.65 10.57 -8.59
C PHE A 361 13.46 9.31 -8.90
N ASN A 362 14.73 9.43 -9.30
CA ASN A 362 15.62 8.28 -9.48
C ASN A 362 15.96 7.56 -8.16
N LEU A 363 15.76 8.18 -6.99
CA LEU A 363 15.89 7.49 -5.70
C LEU A 363 14.86 6.36 -5.53
N SER A 364 13.77 6.36 -6.31
CA SER A 364 12.76 5.30 -6.28
C SER A 364 13.34 3.92 -6.63
N THR A 365 14.38 3.86 -7.46
CA THR A 365 15.10 2.62 -7.80
C THR A 365 15.70 1.94 -6.57
N LEU A 366 16.16 2.71 -5.56
CA LEU A 366 16.69 2.14 -4.31
C LEU A 366 15.62 1.41 -3.49
N ARG A 367 14.33 1.65 -3.77
CA ARG A 367 13.21 1.00 -3.07
C ARG A 367 12.68 -0.21 -3.80
N THR A 368 12.96 -0.37 -5.09
CA THR A 368 12.50 -1.55 -5.83
C THR A 368 13.28 -2.80 -5.38
N GLN A 369 12.94 -3.93 -5.99
CA GLN A 369 13.68 -5.18 -5.82
C GLN A 369 15.12 -5.15 -6.36
N THR A 370 15.56 -4.03 -6.94
CA THR A 370 16.91 -3.83 -7.46
C THR A 370 17.96 -3.78 -6.35
N CYS A 371 17.65 -3.25 -5.16
CA CYS A 371 18.60 -3.17 -4.05
C CYS A 371 18.07 -3.94 -2.84
N PHE A 372 18.94 -4.61 -2.09
CA PHE A 372 18.58 -5.29 -0.84
C PHE A 372 19.75 -5.41 0.13
N ARG A 373 19.44 -5.60 1.41
CA ARG A 373 20.43 -5.90 2.45
C ARG A 373 20.27 -7.34 2.91
N THR A 374 21.35 -8.10 2.92
CA THR A 374 21.41 -9.46 3.47
C THR A 374 21.33 -9.45 4.99
N GLU A 375 21.12 -10.60 5.64
CA GLU A 375 20.93 -10.67 7.10
C GLU A 375 22.09 -10.08 7.92
N ASP A 376 23.31 -10.19 7.40
CA ASP A 376 24.53 -9.60 7.98
C ASP A 376 24.67 -8.08 7.73
N GLY A 377 23.72 -7.49 7.01
CA GLY A 377 23.58 -6.05 6.83
C GLY A 377 24.27 -5.47 5.61
N HIS A 378 25.03 -6.27 4.85
CA HIS A 378 25.67 -5.85 3.61
C HIS A 378 24.65 -5.49 2.53
N LEU A 379 24.91 -4.41 1.80
CA LEU A 379 24.08 -3.95 0.69
C LEU A 379 24.53 -4.62 -0.60
N PHE A 380 23.56 -5.19 -1.33
CA PHE A 380 23.75 -5.73 -2.66
C PHE A 380 22.70 -5.14 -3.60
N GLY A 381 22.96 -5.26 -4.89
CA GLY A 381 21.99 -4.89 -5.91
C GLY A 381 22.01 -5.81 -7.10
N TRP A 382 21.05 -5.61 -7.99
CA TRP A 382 21.02 -6.19 -9.32
C TRP A 382 21.32 -5.10 -10.33
N GLU A 383 21.82 -5.47 -11.51
CA GLU A 383 21.94 -4.53 -12.63
C GLU A 383 20.58 -3.88 -12.95
N GLY A 384 19.53 -4.69 -12.87
CA GLY A 384 18.14 -4.28 -13.00
C GLY A 384 17.21 -5.44 -12.67
N CYS A 385 15.91 -5.25 -12.90
CA CYS A 385 14.91 -6.28 -12.74
C CYS A 385 14.03 -6.37 -13.99
N HIS A 386 13.75 -7.59 -14.42
CA HIS A 386 12.60 -7.87 -15.27
C HIS A 386 11.32 -7.89 -14.41
N ASP A 387 10.16 -8.07 -15.04
CA ASP A 387 8.88 -8.00 -14.35
C ASP A 387 8.73 -9.02 -13.21
N GLN A 388 9.36 -10.20 -13.32
CA GLN A 388 9.19 -11.32 -12.39
C GLN A 388 10.50 -11.90 -11.84
N VAL A 389 11.65 -11.41 -12.30
CA VAL A 389 12.97 -11.93 -11.93
C VAL A 389 14.01 -10.83 -12.01
N ALA A 390 14.99 -10.87 -11.12
CA ALA A 390 16.11 -9.95 -11.21
C ALA A 390 17.05 -10.30 -12.38
N CYS A 391 17.80 -9.32 -12.89
CA CYS A 391 18.76 -9.58 -13.97
C CYS A 391 20.14 -9.94 -13.43
N CYS A 392 20.79 -10.85 -14.16
CA CYS A 392 22.24 -10.95 -14.22
C CYS A 392 22.83 -11.56 -12.91
N TYR A 393 24.14 -11.39 -12.65
CA TYR A 393 24.83 -12.09 -11.54
C TYR A 393 24.80 -11.33 -10.19
N GLY A 394 24.19 -10.14 -10.18
CA GLY A 394 24.13 -9.23 -9.03
C GLY A 394 25.47 -8.60 -8.62
N SER A 395 25.36 -7.43 -7.99
CA SER A 395 26.46 -6.51 -7.65
C SER A 395 27.44 -6.34 -8.81
N CYS A 396 26.87 -6.10 -9.99
CA CYS A 396 27.57 -5.94 -11.25
C CYS A 396 28.45 -4.69 -11.17
N THR A 397 29.73 -4.84 -10.85
CA THR A 397 30.68 -3.74 -10.57
C THR A 397 30.88 -2.70 -11.68
N HIS A 398 30.35 -2.95 -12.88
CA HIS A 398 30.40 -2.01 -14.01
C HIS A 398 29.20 -1.04 -14.06
N VAL A 399 28.16 -1.30 -13.26
CA VAL A 399 26.93 -0.51 -13.09
C VAL A 399 26.90 0.06 -11.70
#